data_AF-A0AAT9IUU5-F1
#
_entry.id   AF-A0AAT9IUU5-F1
#
_cell.length_a   1.000
_cell.length_b   1.000
_cell.length_c   1.000
_cell.angle_alpha   90.00
_cell.angle_beta   90.00
_cell.angle_gamma   90.00
#
_symmetry.space_group_name_H-M   'P 1'
#
loop_
_entity.id
_entity.type
_entity.pdbx_description
1 polymer ?
#
loop_
_entity_poly.entity_id
_entity_poly.type
_entity_poly.pdbx_seq_one_letter_code
_entity_poly.pdbx_strand_id
1 'polypeptide(L)' 'MSSAAPLLDLIAEDAHQELVEVAREDVRAAEEARDKAERDVLRAPQGKVKARWALFYRAAHTLLKAEITLSRLMKESANG' A
#
# COMPACT_ATOMS: atom_id res chain seq x y z
N MET A 1 20.33 26.55 27.88
CA MET A 1 19.21 25.60 27.74
C MET A 1 19.49 24.79 26.48
N SER A 2 19.95 23.55 26.63
CA SER A 2 20.30 22.68 25.49
C SER A 2 19.00 22.26 24.81
N SER A 3 18.83 22.66 23.55
CA SER A 3 17.62 22.39 22.76
C SER A 3 17.47 20.89 22.55
N ALA A 4 16.37 20.31 23.05
CA ALA A 4 15.97 18.93 22.78
C ALA A 4 15.26 18.77 21.41
N ALA A 5 14.99 19.88 20.70
CA ALA A 5 14.32 19.90 19.41
C ALA A 5 14.99 19.02 18.33
N PRO A 6 16.32 19.05 18.11
CA PRO A 6 16.93 18.33 17.00
C PRO A 6 16.89 16.79 17.15
N LEU A 7 16.75 16.27 18.37
CA LEU A 7 16.58 14.83 18.58
C LEU A 7 15.13 14.38 18.32
N LEU A 8 14.15 15.23 18.63
CA LEU A 8 12.74 14.94 18.37
C LEU A 8 12.44 14.95 16.86
N ASP A 9 13.07 15.87 16.12
CA ASP A 9 12.91 15.96 14.66
C ASP A 9 13.51 14.72 13.97
N LEU A 10 14.68 14.24 14.40
CA LEU A 10 15.30 13.01 13.88
C LEU A 10 14.44 11.76 14.15
N ILE A 11 13.84 11.64 15.34
CA ILE A 11 12.96 10.51 15.68
C ILE A 11 11.69 10.54 14.81
N ALA A 12 11.15 11.72 14.52
CA ALA A 12 9.98 11.87 13.66
C ALA A 12 10.28 11.51 12.20
N GLU A 13 11.47 11.87 11.70
CA GLU A 13 11.92 11.53 10.35
C GLU A 13 12.14 10.02 10.18
N ASP A 14 12.81 9.36 11.13
CA ASP A 14 13.02 7.91 11.12
C ASP A 14 11.69 7.15 11.17
N ALA A 15 10.76 7.58 12.04
CA ALA A 15 9.43 6.98 12.13
C ALA A 15 8.63 7.17 10.83
N HIS A 16 8.77 8.33 10.17
CA HIS A 16 8.11 8.56 8.88
C HIS A 16 8.68 7.67 7.77
N GLN A 17 10.00 7.50 7.70
CA GLN A 17 10.64 6.59 6.75
C GLN A 17 10.18 5.14 6.95
N GLU A 18 10.08 4.68 8.20
CA GLU A 18 9.56 3.34 8.50
C GLU A 18 8.11 3.17 7.98
N LEU A 19 7.25 4.17 8.18
CA LEU A 19 5.88 4.16 7.65
C LEU A 19 5.83 4.10 6.12
N VAL A 20 6.74 4.81 5.45
CA VAL A 20 6.86 4.77 3.98
C VAL A 20 7.27 3.37 3.50
N GLU A 21 8.23 2.73 4.15
CA GLU A 21 8.67 1.37 3.78
C GLU A 21 7.56 0.33 4.01
N VAL A 22 6.84 0.41 5.13
CA VAL A 22 5.66 -0.44 5.37
C VAL A 22 4.60 -0.22 4.28
N ALA A 23 4.32 1.04 3.91
CA ALA A 23 3.35 1.33 2.84
C ALA A 23 3.82 0.82 1.46
N ARG A 24 5.14 0.78 1.18
CA ARG A 24 5.69 0.16 -0.04
C ARG A 24 5.50 -1.35 -0.03
N GLU A 25 5.71 -2.00 1.11
CA GLU A 25 5.45 -3.43 1.28
C GLU A 25 3.96 -3.77 1.09
N ASP A 26 3.07 -2.96 1.65
CA ASP A 26 1.62 -3.12 1.47
C ASP A 26 1.20 -3.00 -0.01
N VAL A 27 1.77 -2.04 -0.75
CA VAL A 27 1.53 -1.91 -2.20
C VAL A 27 1.99 -3.16 -2.94
N ARG A 28 3.21 -3.64 -2.68
CA ARG A 28 3.75 -4.86 -3.31
C ARG A 28 2.85 -6.08 -3.02
N ALA A 29 2.46 -6.27 -1.77
CA ALA A 29 1.60 -7.38 -1.37
C ALA A 29 0.19 -7.28 -2.01
N ALA A 30 -0.37 -6.08 -2.11
CA ALA A 30 -1.67 -5.86 -2.74
C ALA A 30 -1.62 -6.06 -4.26
N GLU A 31 -0.52 -5.70 -4.91
CA GLU A 31 -0.27 -5.93 -6.33
C GLU A 31 -0.20 -7.43 -6.63
N GLU A 32 0.60 -8.18 -5.87
CA GLU A 32 0.67 -9.65 -5.99
C GLU A 32 -0.69 -10.33 -5.79
N ALA A 33 -1.48 -9.86 -4.81
CA ALA A 33 -2.82 -10.38 -4.54
C ALA A 33 -3.79 -10.10 -5.71
N ARG A 34 -3.73 -8.90 -6.29
CA ARG A 34 -4.52 -8.49 -7.45
C ARG A 34 -4.15 -9.31 -8.68
N ASP A 35 -2.86 -9.50 -8.94
CA ASP A 35 -2.37 -10.31 -10.06
C ASP A 35 -2.72 -11.78 -9.91
N LYS A 36 -2.64 -12.31 -8.70
CA LYS A 36 -3.12 -13.66 -8.41
C LYS A 36 -4.62 -13.76 -8.69
N ALA A 37 -5.42 -12.78 -8.24
CA ALA A 37 -6.85 -12.77 -8.47
C ALA A 37 -7.19 -12.66 -9.97
N GLU A 38 -6.44 -11.88 -10.75
CA GLU A 38 -6.58 -11.78 -12.20
C GLU A 38 -6.32 -13.14 -12.88
N ARG A 39 -5.22 -13.81 -12.52
CA ARG A 39 -4.95 -15.17 -13.02
C ARG A 39 -6.05 -16.16 -12.65
N ASP A 40 -6.61 -16.05 -11.44
CA ASP A 40 -7.71 -16.90 -10.97
C ASP A 40 -9.02 -16.63 -11.75
N VAL A 41 -9.26 -15.40 -12.22
CA VAL A 41 -10.37 -15.05 -13.12
C VAL A 41 -10.19 -15.70 -14.48
N LEU A 42 -9.01 -15.55 -15.08
CA LEU A 42 -8.70 -16.08 -16.42
C LEU A 42 -8.80 -17.61 -16.49
N ARG A 43 -8.53 -18.29 -15.38
CA ARG A 43 -8.58 -19.76 -15.27
C ARG A 43 -9.93 -20.29 -14.75
N ALA A 44 -10.89 -19.41 -14.48
CA ALA A 44 -12.15 -19.81 -13.85
C ALA A 44 -13.06 -20.58 -14.83
N PRO A 45 -13.66 -21.71 -14.41
CA PRO A 45 -14.73 -22.34 -15.19
C PRO A 45 -15.96 -21.41 -15.24
N GLN A 46 -16.72 -21.44 -16.35
CA GLN A 46 -17.80 -20.48 -16.65
C GLN A 46 -18.76 -20.20 -15.48
N GLY A 47 -19.09 -21.19 -14.66
CA GLY A 47 -19.97 -21.02 -13.49
C GLY A 47 -19.36 -20.32 -12.26
N LYS A 48 -18.03 -20.14 -12.21
CA LYS A 48 -17.32 -19.50 -11.07
C LYS A 48 -16.71 -18.14 -11.43
N VAL A 49 -16.76 -17.74 -12.71
CA VAL A 49 -16.17 -16.49 -13.23
C VAL A 49 -16.66 -15.26 -12.45
N LYS A 50 -17.97 -15.16 -12.16
CA LYS A 50 -18.54 -14.02 -11.41
C LYS A 50 -17.95 -13.86 -10.00
N ALA A 51 -17.78 -14.96 -9.28
CA ALA A 51 -17.18 -14.95 -7.94
C ALA A 51 -15.68 -14.58 -8.00
N ARG A 52 -14.96 -15.01 -9.04
CA ARG A 52 -13.56 -14.64 -9.24
C ARG A 52 -13.40 -13.17 -9.58
N TRP A 53 -14.27 -12.61 -10.42
CA TRP A 53 -14.30 -11.18 -10.68
C TRP A 53 -14.52 -10.36 -9.41
N ALA A 54 -15.42 -10.78 -8.53
CA ALA A 54 -15.63 -10.10 -7.25
C ALA A 54 -14.36 -10.08 -6.38
N LEU A 55 -13.59 -11.17 -6.35
CA LEU A 55 -12.31 -11.24 -5.66
C LEU A 55 -11.25 -10.33 -6.30
N PHE A 56 -11.18 -10.30 -7.64
CA PHE A 56 -10.30 -9.40 -8.37
C PHE A 56 -10.61 -7.94 -8.07
N TYR A 57 -11.88 -7.52 -8.14
CA TYR A 57 -12.26 -6.14 -7.83
C TYR A 57 -11.93 -5.76 -6.40
N ARG A 58 -12.10 -6.68 -5.44
CA ARG A 58 -11.70 -6.45 -4.05
C ARG A 58 -10.19 -6.27 -3.92
N ALA A 59 -9.39 -7.09 -4.60
CA ALA A 59 -7.93 -6.98 -4.58
C ALA A 59 -7.46 -5.68 -5.27
N ALA A 60 -8.02 -5.33 -6.41
CA ALA A 60 -7.73 -4.07 -7.12
C ALA A 60 -8.09 -2.84 -6.27
N HIS A 61 -9.21 -2.86 -5.55
CA HIS A 61 -9.58 -1.79 -4.63
C HIS A 61 -8.63 -1.70 -3.42
N THR A 62 -8.09 -2.83 -2.97
CA THR A 62 -7.09 -2.87 -1.89
C THR A 62 -5.77 -2.26 -2.35
N LEU A 63 -5.31 -2.61 -3.56
CA LEU A 63 -4.13 -1.99 -4.18
C LEU A 63 -4.28 -0.47 -4.30
N LEU A 64 -5.39 0.00 -4.84
CA LEU A 64 -5.64 1.45 -4.98
C LEU A 64 -5.56 2.18 -3.63
N LYS A 65 -6.08 1.59 -2.55
CA LYS A 65 -5.98 2.19 -1.21
C LYS A 65 -4.54 2.23 -0.69
N ALA A 66 -3.77 1.18 -0.92
CA ALA A 66 -2.36 1.13 -0.55
C ALA A 66 -1.56 2.20 -1.32
N GLU A 67 -1.78 2.33 -2.63
CA GLU A 67 -1.14 3.35 -3.48
C GLU A 67 -1.47 4.78 -3.04
N ILE A 68 -2.73 5.05 -2.69
CA ILE A 68 -3.17 6.35 -2.16
C ILE A 68 -2.47 6.66 -0.83
N THR A 69 -2.33 5.65 0.03
CA THR A 69 -1.67 5.78 1.35
C THR A 69 -0.19 6.11 1.17
N LEU A 70 0.53 5.34 0.34
CA LEU A 70 1.92 5.60 0.01
C LEU A 70 2.10 7.00 -0.61
N SER A 71 1.23 7.36 -1.56
CA SER A 71 1.28 8.67 -2.21
C SER A 71 1.07 9.82 -1.23
N ARG A 72 0.25 9.63 -0.19
CA ARG A 72 0.05 10.63 0.86
C ARG A 72 1.32 10.78 1.71
N LEU A 73 1.87 9.68 2.20
CA LEU A 73 3.10 9.69 3.01
C LEU A 73 4.26 10.34 2.25
N MET A 74 4.47 9.95 0.99
CA MET A 74 5.52 10.55 0.14
C MET A 74 5.34 12.06 -0.08
N LYS A 75 4.09 12.58 -0.10
CA LYS A 75 3.82 14.02 -0.20
C LYS A 75 4.06 14.76 1.12
N GLU A 76 3.79 14.12 2.24
CA GLU A 76 4.07 14.68 3.58
C GLU A 76 5.59 14.82 3.78
N SER A 77 6.38 13.83 3.36
CA SER A 77 7.85 13.91 3.35
C SER A 77 8.41 15.02 2.46
N ALA A 78 7.73 15.40 1.37
CA ALA A 78 8.22 16.42 0.44
C ALA A 78 7.92 17.87 0.88
N ASN A 79 7.03 18.05 1.87
CA ASN A 79 6.58 19.36 2.35
C ASN A 79 7.03 19.70 3.78
N GLY A 80 7.61 18.74 4.52
CA GLY A 80 8.23 18.93 5.83
C GLY A 80 9.72 19.21 5.70
#